data_AF-A0A150J585-F1
#
_entry.id   AF-A0A150J585-F1
#
_cell.length_a   1.000
_cell.length_b   1.000
_cell.length_c   1.000
_cell.angle_alpha   90.00
_cell.angle_beta   90.00
_cell.angle_gamma   90.00
#
_symmetry.space_group_name_H-M   'P 1'
#
loop_
_entity.id
_entity.type
_entity.pdbx_description
1 polymer ?
#
loop_
_entity_poly.entity_id
_entity_poly.type
_entity_poly.pdbx_seq_one_letter_code
_entity_poly.pdbx_strand_id
1 'polypeptide(L)'
;MPYEKHLEGEQAINFCLNDKKQDKICLNNFRGKWKVIFFFDKNSLESPNSDIIYYSKVRDEFKDLNAELIGIGPVSEKEIDKFCAEHDINIILLSDVDYKISGEYGVILFDKEKKKKILPMTFLINKDDVISRVWNREKMYYRFSGYGGNAIDLWEQGKMWAHISIVTDYIEFFDKKKN
;
A
#
# COMPACT_ATOMS: atom_id res chain seq x y z
N MET A 1 17.31 3.99 2.52
CA MET A 1 18.00 3.21 1.47
C MET A 1 17.11 3.21 0.22
N PRO A 2 17.66 3.15 -1.01
CA PRO A 2 16.84 3.03 -2.21
C PRO A 2 16.10 1.68 -2.25
N TYR A 3 14.96 1.65 -2.93
CA TYR A 3 14.34 0.40 -3.36
C TYR A 3 15.10 -0.12 -4.58
N GLU A 4 15.52 -1.38 -4.57
CA GLU A 4 16.52 -1.90 -5.51
C GLU A 4 15.99 -2.98 -6.46
N LYS A 5 14.78 -3.52 -6.22
CA LYS A 5 14.27 -4.69 -6.95
C LYS A 5 13.66 -4.36 -8.32
N HIS A 6 13.38 -3.09 -8.62
CA HIS A 6 12.96 -2.59 -9.95
C HIS A 6 11.87 -3.41 -10.69
N LEU A 7 10.84 -3.89 -9.99
CA LEU A 7 9.82 -4.81 -10.51
C LEU A 7 8.84 -4.27 -11.58
N GLU A 8 9.01 -3.05 -12.08
CA GLU A 8 8.10 -2.51 -13.11
C GLU A 8 8.20 -3.31 -14.42
N GLY A 9 7.07 -3.70 -14.99
CA GLY A 9 6.96 -4.53 -16.19
C GLY A 9 7.00 -6.04 -15.92
N GLU A 10 7.29 -6.47 -14.69
CA GLU A 10 7.31 -7.89 -14.32
C GLU A 10 5.92 -8.39 -13.89
N GLN A 11 5.74 -9.71 -13.96
CA GLN A 11 4.60 -10.38 -13.35
C GLN A 11 4.63 -10.15 -11.83
N ALA A 12 3.48 -9.80 -11.27
CA ALA A 12 3.33 -9.58 -9.85
C ALA A 12 3.63 -10.88 -9.09
N ILE A 13 4.36 -10.74 -7.99
CA ILE A 13 4.69 -11.86 -7.12
C ILE A 13 3.40 -12.32 -6.46
N ASN A 14 3.00 -13.56 -6.75
CA ASN A 14 1.76 -14.11 -6.24
C ASN A 14 1.89 -14.45 -4.75
N PHE A 15 0.87 -14.14 -3.97
CA PHE A 15 0.79 -14.45 -2.54
C PHE A 15 -0.60 -14.90 -2.16
N CYS A 16 -0.68 -15.56 -1.00
CA CYS A 16 -1.90 -15.78 -0.26
C CYS A 16 -1.63 -15.52 1.22
N LEU A 17 -2.26 -14.49 1.76
CA LEU A 17 -2.12 -14.09 3.16
C LEU A 17 -3.50 -14.03 3.81
N ASN A 18 -3.53 -14.06 5.13
CA ASN A 18 -4.78 -14.00 5.88
C ASN A 18 -5.15 -12.54 6.15
N ASP A 19 -6.46 -12.27 6.12
CA ASP A 19 -7.04 -11.00 6.54
C ASP A 19 -7.39 -11.00 8.05
N LYS A 20 -8.11 -9.96 8.49
CA LYS A 20 -8.58 -9.84 9.89
C LYS A 20 -9.47 -10.99 10.38
N LYS A 21 -10.16 -11.68 9.48
CA LYS A 21 -11.07 -12.79 9.79
C LYS A 21 -10.41 -14.16 9.68
N GLN A 22 -9.09 -14.22 9.45
CA GLN A 22 -8.37 -15.45 9.06
C GLN A 22 -8.80 -15.99 7.70
N ASP A 23 -9.50 -15.20 6.89
CA ASP A 23 -9.85 -15.58 5.55
C ASP A 23 -8.62 -15.44 4.66
N LYS A 24 -8.33 -16.50 3.90
CA LYS A 24 -7.17 -16.54 3.01
C LYS A 24 -7.45 -15.76 1.73
N ILE A 25 -6.77 -14.64 1.56
CA ILE A 25 -6.87 -13.78 0.39
C ILE A 25 -5.62 -13.96 -0.48
N CYS A 26 -5.84 -14.32 -1.73
CA CYS A 26 -4.78 -14.47 -2.72
C CYS A 26 -4.83 -13.35 -3.76
N LEU A 27 -3.68 -12.97 -4.32
CA LEU A 27 -3.61 -11.97 -5.39
C LEU A 27 -4.51 -12.33 -6.59
N ASN A 28 -4.54 -13.62 -6.93
CA ASN A 28 -5.36 -14.17 -8.01
C ASN A 28 -6.88 -14.01 -7.80
N ASN A 29 -7.35 -13.73 -6.58
CA ASN A 29 -8.77 -13.47 -6.32
C ASN A 29 -9.26 -12.19 -7.03
N PHE A 30 -8.33 -11.33 -7.46
CA PHE A 30 -8.61 -10.03 -8.08
C PHE A 30 -8.26 -9.99 -9.58
N ARG A 31 -8.23 -11.15 -10.26
CA ARG A 31 -7.99 -11.20 -11.73
C ARG A 31 -8.97 -10.31 -12.48
N GLY A 32 -8.48 -9.64 -13.53
CA GLY A 32 -9.27 -8.70 -14.31
C GLY A 32 -9.53 -7.34 -13.65
N LYS A 33 -9.03 -7.13 -12.42
CA LYS A 33 -9.05 -5.83 -11.72
C LYS A 33 -7.65 -5.24 -11.62
N TRP A 34 -7.58 -3.92 -11.50
CA TRP A 34 -6.37 -3.28 -10.99
C TRP A 34 -6.17 -3.66 -9.52
N LYS A 35 -4.91 -3.84 -9.09
CA LYS A 35 -4.58 -3.97 -7.67
C LYS A 35 -3.63 -2.87 -7.26
N VAL A 36 -3.95 -2.20 -6.18
CA VAL A 36 -3.07 -1.23 -5.53
C VAL A 36 -2.58 -1.88 -4.25
N ILE A 37 -1.38 -2.45 -4.32
CA ILE A 37 -0.75 -3.07 -3.17
C ILE A 37 0.12 -2.03 -2.49
N PHE A 38 -0.17 -1.71 -1.24
CA PHE A 38 0.65 -0.81 -0.45
C PHE A 38 1.21 -1.53 0.77
N PHE A 39 2.52 -1.42 0.96
CA PHE A 39 3.21 -1.97 2.11
C PHE A 39 3.20 -0.95 3.24
N PHE A 40 2.96 -1.40 4.47
CA PHE A 40 2.94 -0.56 5.66
C PHE A 40 3.75 -1.21 6.79
N ASP A 41 4.24 -0.37 7.70
CA ASP A 41 4.97 -0.82 8.88
C ASP A 41 4.02 -0.97 10.07
N LYS A 42 4.41 -1.71 11.10
CA LYS A 42 3.58 -1.95 12.29
C LYS A 42 3.06 -0.65 12.92
N ASN A 43 3.91 0.38 12.98
CA ASN A 43 3.57 1.69 13.54
C ASN A 43 2.42 2.40 12.80
N SER A 44 2.09 1.98 11.57
CA SER A 44 0.94 2.51 10.83
C SER A 44 -0.40 2.17 11.50
N LEU A 45 -0.49 1.10 12.28
CA LEU A 45 -1.71 0.80 13.05
C LEU A 45 -1.88 1.69 14.29
N GLU A 46 -0.84 2.40 14.71
CA GLU A 46 -0.88 3.29 15.88
C GLU A 46 -1.02 4.77 15.49
N SER A 47 -0.92 5.07 14.18
CA SER A 47 -0.95 6.44 13.67
C SER A 47 -2.34 6.83 13.15
N PRO A 48 -2.94 7.92 13.64
CA PRO A 48 -4.21 8.44 13.12
C PRO A 48 -4.07 9.04 11.70
N ASN A 49 -2.83 9.31 11.27
CA ASN A 49 -2.49 9.83 9.94
C ASN A 49 -1.85 8.73 9.07
N SER A 50 -2.20 7.47 9.28
CA SER A 50 -1.63 6.37 8.51
C SER A 50 -2.19 6.28 7.10
N ASP A 51 -1.36 5.77 6.18
CA ASP A 51 -1.72 5.51 4.79
C ASP A 51 -3.00 4.65 4.68
N ILE A 52 -3.18 3.72 5.62
CA ILE A 52 -4.34 2.82 5.71
C ILE A 52 -5.64 3.62 5.83
N ILE A 53 -5.67 4.63 6.71
CA ILE A 53 -6.86 5.46 6.94
C ILE A 53 -7.17 6.28 5.69
N TYR A 54 -6.17 6.89 5.05
CA TYR A 54 -6.38 7.67 3.83
C TYR A 54 -6.90 6.81 2.69
N TYR A 55 -6.30 5.64 2.45
CA TYR A 55 -6.80 4.69 1.46
C TYR A 55 -8.21 4.21 1.76
N SER A 56 -8.55 3.99 3.03
CA SER A 56 -9.91 3.59 3.43
C SER A 56 -10.95 4.65 3.08
N LYS A 57 -10.61 5.94 3.19
CA LYS A 57 -11.53 7.06 2.84
C LYS A 57 -11.88 7.13 1.36
N VAL A 58 -10.99 6.69 0.48
CA VAL A 58 -11.14 6.75 -0.99
C VAL A 58 -11.44 5.40 -1.62
N ARG A 59 -11.77 4.39 -0.81
CA ARG A 59 -12.02 3.03 -1.30
C ARG A 59 -13.03 2.99 -2.46
N ASP A 60 -14.11 3.75 -2.35
CA ASP A 60 -15.17 3.74 -3.37
C ASP A 60 -14.69 4.34 -4.70
N GLU A 61 -13.83 5.36 -4.67
CA GLU A 61 -13.20 5.91 -5.89
C GLU A 61 -12.36 4.84 -6.62
N PHE A 62 -11.58 4.04 -5.87
CA PHE A 62 -10.83 2.93 -6.46
C PHE A 62 -11.76 1.83 -6.98
N LYS A 63 -12.86 1.55 -6.28
CA LYS A 63 -13.85 0.56 -6.71
C LYS A 63 -14.52 0.97 -8.03
N ASP A 64 -14.83 2.25 -8.21
CA ASP A 64 -15.41 2.79 -9.44
C ASP A 64 -14.43 2.66 -10.63
N LEU A 65 -13.11 2.70 -10.35
CA LEU A 65 -12.04 2.42 -11.31
C LEU A 65 -11.77 0.91 -11.51
N ASN A 66 -12.61 0.02 -10.96
CA ASN A 66 -12.40 -1.43 -10.95
C ASN A 66 -11.01 -1.82 -10.40
N ALA A 67 -10.62 -1.17 -9.29
CA ALA A 67 -9.37 -1.39 -8.58
C ALA A 67 -9.62 -1.85 -7.13
N GLU A 68 -8.76 -2.74 -6.65
CA GLU A 68 -8.77 -3.20 -5.26
C GLU A 68 -7.59 -2.63 -4.47
N LEU A 69 -7.86 -2.09 -3.27
CA LEU A 69 -6.83 -1.62 -2.34
C LEU A 69 -6.44 -2.75 -1.38
N ILE A 70 -5.15 -3.08 -1.34
CA ILE A 70 -4.61 -4.18 -0.53
C ILE A 70 -3.40 -3.69 0.27
N GLY A 71 -3.55 -3.58 1.59
CA GLY A 71 -2.46 -3.29 2.50
C GLY A 71 -1.76 -4.57 2.98
N ILE A 72 -0.43 -4.60 2.99
CA ILE A 72 0.36 -5.71 3.52
C ILE A 72 1.37 -5.19 4.54
N GLY A 73 1.42 -5.79 5.73
CA GLY A 73 2.36 -5.37 6.77
C GLY A 73 2.68 -6.47 7.79
N PRO A 74 3.72 -6.28 8.62
CA PRO A 74 4.24 -7.27 9.55
C PRO A 74 3.46 -7.24 10.87
N VAL A 75 2.15 -7.44 10.75
CA VAL A 75 1.18 -7.36 11.83
C VAL A 75 0.32 -8.61 11.81
N SER A 76 -0.10 -9.07 12.98
CA SER A 76 -0.98 -10.23 13.11
C SER A 76 -2.41 -9.90 12.69
N GLU A 77 -3.16 -10.91 12.28
CA GLU A 77 -4.59 -10.79 11.96
C GLU A 77 -5.40 -10.15 13.10
N LYS A 78 -5.03 -10.44 14.36
CA LYS A 78 -5.65 -9.86 15.56
C LYS A 78 -5.38 -8.36 15.70
N GLU A 79 -4.17 -7.91 15.36
CA GLU A 79 -3.83 -6.48 15.37
C GLU A 79 -4.59 -5.76 14.25
N ILE A 80 -4.72 -6.39 13.07
CA ILE A 80 -5.53 -5.86 11.96
C ILE A 80 -7.00 -5.76 12.38
N ASP A 81 -7.57 -6.81 12.97
CA ASP A 81 -8.99 -6.83 13.37
C ASP A 81 -9.29 -5.72 14.39
N LYS A 82 -8.44 -5.60 15.41
CA LYS A 82 -8.54 -4.53 16.41
C LYS A 82 -8.48 -3.14 15.75
N PHE A 83 -7.48 -2.90 14.90
CA PHE A 83 -7.34 -1.60 14.23
C PHE A 83 -8.53 -1.29 13.32
N CYS A 84 -9.01 -2.27 12.57
CA CYS A 84 -10.18 -2.12 11.71
C CYS A 84 -11.44 -1.78 12.51
N ALA A 85 -11.62 -2.38 13.68
CA ALA A 85 -12.76 -2.11 14.56
C ALA A 85 -12.68 -0.71 15.20
N GLU A 86 -11.48 -0.24 15.56
CA GLU A 86 -11.26 1.07 16.17
C GLU A 86 -11.41 2.24 15.20
N HIS A 87 -11.09 2.03 13.91
CA HIS A 87 -10.99 3.10 12.90
C HIS A 87 -11.94 2.97 11.70
N ASP A 88 -12.92 2.05 11.75
CA ASP A 88 -13.86 1.76 10.65
C ASP A 88 -13.17 1.54 9.30
N ILE A 89 -12.13 0.71 9.32
CA ILE A 89 -11.33 0.43 8.12
C ILE A 89 -12.00 -0.64 7.29
N ASN A 90 -12.31 -0.28 6.05
CA ASN A 90 -13.12 -1.09 5.13
C ASN A 90 -12.35 -1.52 3.87
N ILE A 91 -11.02 -1.44 3.88
CA ILE A 91 -10.13 -1.99 2.84
C ILE A 91 -9.50 -3.32 3.27
N ILE A 92 -8.91 -4.04 2.32
CA ILE A 92 -8.24 -5.31 2.58
C ILE A 92 -6.89 -5.05 3.23
N LEU A 93 -6.65 -5.64 4.40
CA LEU A 93 -5.37 -5.63 5.09
C LEU A 93 -4.95 -7.06 5.37
N LEU A 94 -3.70 -7.38 5.07
CA LEU A 94 -3.16 -8.73 5.13
C LEU A 94 -1.97 -8.83 6.07
N SER A 95 -1.94 -9.93 6.82
CA SER A 95 -0.93 -10.23 7.83
C SER A 95 0.29 -10.93 7.22
N ASP A 96 1.44 -10.25 7.18
CA ASP A 96 2.75 -10.75 6.71
C ASP A 96 3.76 -10.80 7.87
N VAL A 97 3.38 -11.45 8.97
CA VAL A 97 4.15 -11.47 10.25
C VAL A 97 5.58 -12.01 10.13
N ASP A 98 5.85 -12.89 9.16
CA ASP A 98 7.18 -13.46 8.91
C ASP A 98 8.01 -12.62 7.92
N TYR A 99 7.45 -11.52 7.40
CA TYR A 99 8.02 -10.66 6.37
C TYR A 99 8.29 -11.40 5.05
N LYS A 100 7.62 -12.52 4.79
CA LYS A 100 7.90 -13.32 3.59
C LYS A 100 7.55 -12.54 2.33
N ILE A 101 6.33 -12.03 2.23
CA ILE A 101 5.88 -11.32 1.02
C ILE A 101 6.58 -9.97 0.91
N SER A 102 6.78 -9.28 2.03
CA SER A 102 7.57 -8.05 2.07
C SER A 102 9.01 -8.27 1.58
N GLY A 103 9.62 -9.41 1.92
CA GLY A 103 10.95 -9.79 1.46
C GLY A 103 10.98 -10.11 -0.03
N GLU A 104 9.97 -10.84 -0.52
CA GLU A 104 9.80 -11.14 -1.93
C GLU A 104 9.57 -9.86 -2.75
N TYR A 105 8.83 -8.87 -2.25
CA TYR A 105 8.70 -7.57 -2.92
C TYR A 105 9.91 -6.67 -2.72
N GLY A 106 10.90 -7.04 -1.89
CA GLY A 106 12.13 -6.27 -1.68
C GLY A 106 11.91 -4.97 -0.90
N VAL A 107 10.93 -4.94 0.01
CA VAL A 107 10.54 -3.73 0.76
C VAL A 107 11.01 -3.73 2.20
N ILE A 108 11.77 -4.75 2.64
CA ILE A 108 12.36 -4.81 3.98
C ILE A 108 13.62 -3.97 4.03
N LEU A 109 13.74 -3.13 5.05
CA LEU A 109 14.97 -2.46 5.45
C LEU A 109 15.36 -2.83 6.87
N PHE A 110 16.62 -2.57 7.18
CA PHE A 110 17.13 -2.60 8.56
C PHE A 110 17.36 -1.17 9.02
N ASP A 111 16.83 -0.83 10.20
CA ASP A 111 17.12 0.44 10.84
C ASP A 111 18.53 0.44 11.49
N LYS A 112 18.89 1.53 12.15
CA LYS A 112 20.19 1.66 12.84
C LYS A 112 20.37 0.64 13.97
N GLU A 113 19.28 0.13 14.53
CA GLU A 113 19.26 -0.88 15.59
C GLU A 113 19.19 -2.32 15.05
N LYS A 114 19.31 -2.49 13.73
CA LYS A 114 19.17 -3.78 13.02
C LYS A 114 17.79 -4.43 13.15
N LYS A 115 16.74 -3.65 13.44
CA LYS A 115 15.35 -4.12 13.39
C LYS A 115 14.82 -4.02 11.97
N LYS A 116 13.96 -4.96 11.59
CA LYS A 116 13.27 -4.94 10.29
C LYS A 116 12.23 -3.82 10.29
N LYS A 117 12.28 -2.98 9.25
CA LYS A 117 11.29 -1.96 8.92
C LYS A 117 10.75 -2.21 7.52
N ILE A 118 9.49 -1.88 7.28
CA ILE A 118 8.91 -1.89 5.93
C ILE A 118 9.04 -0.51 5.29
N LEU A 119 9.54 -0.48 4.04
CA LEU A 119 9.44 0.68 3.18
C LEU A 119 7.98 0.88 2.76
N PRO A 120 7.41 2.10 2.90
CA PRO A 120 6.05 2.38 2.46
C PRO A 120 6.01 2.49 0.93
N MET A 121 6.05 1.35 0.26
CA MET A 121 6.01 1.22 -1.19
C MET A 121 4.57 0.97 -1.65
N THR A 122 4.19 1.53 -2.78
CA THR A 122 2.92 1.22 -3.47
C THR A 122 3.25 0.58 -4.81
N PHE A 123 2.59 -0.53 -5.14
CA PHE A 123 2.68 -1.23 -6.40
C PHE A 123 1.31 -1.20 -7.07
N LEU A 124 1.23 -0.62 -8.26
CA LEU A 124 0.05 -0.72 -9.10
C LEU A 124 0.22 -1.88 -10.07
N ILE A 125 -0.67 -2.85 -9.96
CA ILE A 125 -0.70 -4.06 -10.77
C ILE A 125 -1.93 -3.96 -11.69
N ASN A 126 -1.72 -4.21 -12.97
CA ASN A 126 -2.81 -4.15 -13.94
C ASN A 126 -3.69 -5.41 -13.95
N LYS A 127 -4.69 -5.40 -14.82
CA LYS A 127 -5.68 -6.46 -14.98
C LYS A 127 -5.06 -7.79 -15.46
N ASP A 128 -3.86 -7.73 -16.04
CA ASP A 128 -3.07 -8.86 -16.57
C ASP A 128 -1.98 -9.33 -15.57
N ASP A 129 -2.09 -8.92 -14.30
CA ASP A 129 -1.16 -9.25 -13.21
C ASP A 129 0.28 -8.76 -13.43
N VAL A 130 0.49 -7.74 -14.25
CA VAL A 130 1.80 -7.08 -14.44
C VAL A 130 1.91 -5.84 -13.56
N ILE A 131 3.04 -5.69 -12.85
CA ILE A 131 3.37 -4.48 -12.08
C ILE A 131 3.60 -3.35 -13.06
N SER A 132 2.65 -2.42 -13.15
CA SER A 132 2.70 -1.30 -14.09
C SER A 132 3.52 -0.15 -13.55
N ARG A 133 3.44 0.12 -12.24
CA ARG A 133 4.20 1.18 -11.56
C ARG A 133 4.50 0.87 -10.12
N VAL A 134 5.59 1.45 -9.63
CA VAL A 134 6.04 1.36 -8.24
C VAL A 134 6.39 2.75 -7.70
N TRP A 135 5.83 3.10 -6.54
CA TRP A 135 6.13 4.36 -5.85
C TRP A 135 6.75 4.09 -4.49
N ASN A 136 7.86 4.78 -4.21
CA ASN A 136 8.38 4.92 -2.86
C ASN A 136 7.78 6.17 -2.23
N ARG A 137 6.85 5.98 -1.29
CA ARG A 137 6.14 7.11 -0.66
C ARG A 137 7.13 8.01 0.08
N GLU A 138 8.04 7.49 0.90
CA GLU A 138 9.08 8.30 1.59
C GLU A 138 9.84 9.24 0.62
N LYS A 139 10.34 8.73 -0.52
CA LYS A 139 11.13 9.52 -1.50
C LYS A 139 10.32 10.54 -2.28
N MET A 140 9.07 10.20 -2.62
CA MET A 140 8.15 11.12 -3.29
C MET A 140 7.99 12.42 -2.50
N TYR A 141 8.13 12.33 -1.17
CA TYR A 141 7.85 13.41 -0.25
C TYR A 141 9.05 14.30 0.10
N TYR A 142 10.29 13.83 -0.03
CA TYR A 142 11.49 14.66 0.21
C TYR A 142 11.65 15.82 -0.79
N ARG A 143 10.98 15.78 -1.95
CA ARG A 143 11.00 16.89 -2.91
C ARG A 143 10.30 18.16 -2.43
N PHE A 144 9.58 18.11 -1.31
CA PHE A 144 8.71 19.20 -0.82
C PHE A 144 8.96 19.63 0.64
N SER A 145 10.03 19.17 1.30
CA SER A 145 10.20 19.39 2.75
C SER A 145 10.78 20.77 3.11
N GLY A 146 10.04 21.52 3.94
CA GLY A 146 10.52 22.75 4.57
C GLY A 146 9.55 23.43 5.54
N TYR A 147 8.80 22.72 6.40
CA TYR A 147 7.90 23.35 7.39
C TYR A 147 7.74 22.53 8.68
N GLY A 148 7.45 23.19 9.81
CA GLY A 148 7.43 22.62 11.17
C GLY A 148 6.04 22.32 11.76
N GLY A 149 6.03 21.47 12.81
CA GLY A 149 4.93 21.24 13.77
C GLY A 149 3.55 20.98 13.16
N ASN A 150 2.64 21.97 13.28
CA ASN A 150 1.27 21.88 12.76
C ASN A 150 1.19 21.78 11.23
N ALA A 151 2.27 22.15 10.52
CA ALA A 151 2.36 21.95 9.09
C ALA A 151 2.63 20.47 8.74
N ILE A 152 3.16 19.66 9.66
CA ILE A 152 3.52 18.27 9.38
C ILE A 152 2.28 17.43 9.12
N ASP A 153 1.23 17.52 9.95
CA ASP A 153 0.01 16.72 9.75
C ASP A 153 -0.74 17.11 8.48
N LEU A 154 -0.84 18.41 8.18
CA LEU A 154 -1.42 18.90 6.93
C LEU A 154 -0.58 18.51 5.70
N TRP A 155 0.74 18.42 5.89
CA TRP A 155 1.67 17.99 4.85
C TRP A 155 1.59 16.47 4.62
N GLU A 156 1.51 15.65 5.67
CA GLU A 156 1.27 14.21 5.55
C GLU A 156 -0.08 13.91 4.87
N GLN A 157 -1.12 14.67 5.21
CA GLN A 157 -2.39 14.65 4.50
C GLN A 157 -2.23 14.97 3.01
N GLY A 158 -1.66 16.14 2.68
CA GLY A 158 -1.51 16.59 1.29
C GLY A 158 -0.71 15.62 0.43
N LYS A 159 0.32 14.98 1.01
CA LYS A 159 1.11 13.94 0.34
C LYS A 159 0.30 12.70 -0.01
N MET A 160 -0.52 12.22 0.92
CA MET A 160 -1.33 11.02 0.66
C MET A 160 -2.37 11.31 -0.40
N TRP A 161 -3.01 12.48 -0.37
CA TRP A 161 -3.92 12.91 -1.42
C TRP A 161 -3.23 13.04 -2.79
N ALA A 162 -2.04 13.64 -2.84
CA ALA A 162 -1.26 13.72 -4.08
C ALA A 162 -0.85 12.33 -4.59
N HIS A 163 -0.49 11.41 -3.69
CA HIS A 163 -0.17 10.05 -4.06
C HIS A 163 -1.39 9.30 -4.61
N ILE A 164 -2.53 9.37 -3.92
CA ILE A 164 -3.79 8.77 -4.35
C ILE A 164 -4.17 9.29 -5.74
N SER A 165 -4.17 10.61 -5.94
CA SER A 165 -4.47 11.24 -7.24
C SER A 165 -3.56 10.70 -8.35
N ILE A 166 -2.26 10.57 -8.10
CA ILE A 166 -1.33 10.03 -9.10
C ILE A 166 -1.64 8.57 -9.44
N VAL A 167 -2.05 7.77 -8.46
CA VAL A 167 -2.42 6.36 -8.70
C VAL A 167 -3.72 6.28 -9.50
N THR A 168 -4.75 7.04 -9.14
CA THR A 168 -6.05 7.06 -9.84
C THR A 168 -5.90 7.59 -11.26
N ASP A 169 -5.17 8.70 -11.46
CA ASP A 169 -4.90 9.27 -12.78
C ASP A 169 -4.18 8.27 -13.70
N TYR A 170 -3.26 7.48 -13.13
CA TYR A 170 -2.56 6.44 -13.87
C TYR A 170 -3.51 5.33 -14.33
N ILE A 171 -4.41 4.87 -13.44
CA ILE A 171 -5.42 3.85 -13.79
C ILE A 171 -6.31 4.37 -14.92
N GLU A 172 -6.86 5.58 -14.78
CA GLU A 172 -7.72 6.19 -15.80
C GLU A 172 -7.01 6.36 -17.14
N PHE A 173 -5.77 6.84 -17.14
CA PHE A 173 -5.00 7.06 -18.35
C PHE A 173 -4.79 5.76 -19.14
N PHE A 174 -4.52 4.65 -18.44
CA PHE A 174 -4.32 3.35 -19.09
C PHE A 174 -5.62 2.72 -19.57
N ASP A 175 -6.71 2.84 -18.81
CA ASP A 175 -8.01 2.34 -19.24
C ASP A 175 -8.56 3.14 -20.44
N LYS A 176 -8.33 4.47 -20.49
CA LYS A 176 -8.66 5.31 -21.67
C LYS A 176 -7.88 4.94 -22.92
N LYS A 177 -6.67 4.38 -22.81
CA LYS A 177 -5.85 3.95 -23.97
C LYS A 177 -6.23 2.58 -24.53
N LYS A 178 -6.90 1.74 -23.73
CA LYS A 178 -7.35 0.40 -24.15
C LYS A 178 -8.76 0.41 -24.78
N ASN A 179 -9.51 1.51 -24.64
CA ASN A 179 -10.78 1.79 -25.32
C ASN A 179 -10.55 2.62 -26.59
#